data_AF-A0A940LVG2-F1
#
_entry.id   AF-A0A940LVG2-F1
#
_cell.length_a   1.000
_cell.length_b   1.000
_cell.length_c   1.000
_cell.angle_alpha   90.00
_cell.angle_beta   90.00
_cell.angle_gamma   90.00
#
_symmetry.space_group_name_H-M   'P 1'
#
loop_
_entity.id
_entity.type
_entity.pdbx_description
1 polymer ?
#
loop_
_entity_poly.entity_id
_entity_poly.type
_entity_poly.pdbx_seq_one_letter_code
_entity_poly.pdbx_strand_id
1 'polypeptide(L)'
;MTDVVSTDAAEAPVLSPLEVLGQAIVANAAGAITAFHVAFGELNLLGPSNRVVAALTFLRDHPDYRFHQLVDLTGVDYPERERRFDVVYHLLSLVKNHRVRFKVQTDEDSAVPSATPVFPVADWFEREAFDMYGIFFEGHPDLRRILTDYGFHGHPLRKDFPMTGYVEVRYDDELKRVVYEPVKITEYRAFDFLSPWEGAKYALPGDEKAEKRAGDK
;
A
#
# COMPACT_ATOMS: atom_id res chain seq x y z
N MET A 1 -8.89 2.71 -60.67
CA MET A 1 -8.46 1.39 -60.19
C MET A 1 -7.78 1.63 -58.86
N THR A 2 -8.53 1.41 -57.79
CA THR A 2 -8.21 1.76 -56.41
C THR A 2 -7.33 0.67 -55.81
N ASP A 3 -6.06 0.98 -55.54
CA ASP A 3 -5.23 0.12 -54.69
C ASP A 3 -5.39 0.57 -53.24
N VAL A 4 -5.98 -0.36 -52.50
CA VAL A 4 -6.35 -0.29 -51.09
C VAL A 4 -5.07 -0.28 -50.26
N VAL A 5 -4.87 0.78 -49.48
CA VAL A 5 -3.91 0.78 -48.38
C VAL A 5 -4.38 -0.29 -47.40
N SER A 6 -3.68 -1.41 -47.36
CA SER A 6 -3.82 -2.41 -46.32
C SER A 6 -3.39 -1.75 -45.00
N THR A 7 -4.35 -1.22 -44.26
CA THR A 7 -4.21 -0.93 -42.84
C THR A 7 -3.81 -2.23 -42.15
N ASP A 8 -2.53 -2.32 -41.76
CA ASP A 8 -2.09 -3.29 -40.76
C ASP A 8 -2.99 -3.11 -39.54
N ALA A 9 -3.83 -4.11 -39.31
CA ALA A 9 -4.59 -4.22 -38.08
C ALA A 9 -3.56 -4.30 -36.95
N ALA A 10 -3.52 -3.26 -36.10
CA ALA A 10 -2.72 -3.27 -34.89
C ALA A 10 -3.01 -4.57 -34.12
N GLU A 11 -2.01 -5.44 -34.09
CA GLU A 11 -2.04 -6.70 -33.36
C GLU A 11 -2.39 -6.37 -31.91
N ALA A 12 -3.53 -6.90 -31.42
CA ALA A 12 -3.95 -6.64 -30.05
C ALA A 12 -2.81 -7.07 -29.12
N PRO A 13 -2.37 -6.21 -28.17
CA PRO A 13 -1.23 -6.53 -27.33
C PRO A 13 -1.51 -7.84 -26.61
N VAL A 14 -0.59 -8.81 -26.72
CA VAL A 14 -0.68 -10.09 -26.03
C VAL A 14 -0.64 -9.79 -24.53
N LEU A 15 -1.82 -9.79 -23.91
CA LEU A 15 -1.97 -9.47 -22.50
C LEU A 15 -1.23 -10.52 -21.67
N SER A 16 -0.40 -10.05 -20.76
CA SER A 16 0.26 -10.92 -19.79
C SER A 16 -0.78 -11.65 -18.93
N PRO A 17 -0.49 -12.85 -18.40
CA PRO A 17 -1.43 -13.59 -17.56
C PRO A 17 -1.95 -12.77 -16.36
N LEU A 18 -1.14 -11.86 -15.83
CA LEU A 18 -1.52 -10.97 -14.73
C LEU A 18 -2.48 -9.86 -15.17
N GLU A 19 -2.34 -9.34 -16.39
CA GLU A 19 -3.28 -8.36 -16.93
C GLU A 19 -4.64 -9.00 -17.23
N VAL A 20 -4.65 -10.23 -17.74
CA VAL A 20 -5.89 -11.00 -17.92
C VAL A 20 -6.58 -11.24 -16.57
N LEU A 21 -5.82 -11.63 -15.54
CA LEU A 21 -6.34 -11.76 -14.18
C LEU A 21 -6.89 -10.44 -13.64
N GLY A 22 -6.16 -9.33 -13.83
CA GLY A 22 -6.58 -8.00 -13.41
C GLY A 22 -7.89 -7.55 -14.08
N GLN A 23 -8.00 -7.75 -15.40
CA GLN A 23 -9.22 -7.46 -16.16
C GLN A 23 -10.41 -8.30 -15.67
N ALA A 24 -10.21 -9.60 -15.46
CA ALA A 24 -11.25 -10.49 -14.94
C ALA A 24 -11.72 -10.08 -13.54
N ILE A 25 -10.79 -9.66 -12.67
CA ILE A 25 -11.13 -9.17 -11.33
C ILE A 25 -11.95 -7.88 -11.42
N VAL A 26 -11.51 -6.88 -12.21
CA VAL A 26 -12.22 -5.60 -12.33
C VAL A 26 -13.61 -5.78 -12.95
N ALA A 27 -13.75 -6.64 -13.96
CA ALA A 27 -15.04 -6.92 -14.60
C ALA A 27 -16.05 -7.56 -13.62
N ASN A 28 -15.59 -8.46 -12.75
CA ASN A 28 -16.44 -9.23 -11.85
C ASN A 28 -16.63 -8.58 -10.47
N ALA A 29 -15.86 -7.55 -10.12
CA ALA A 29 -15.87 -6.93 -8.79
C ALA A 29 -17.08 -6.02 -8.49
N ALA A 30 -18.06 -5.91 -9.39
CA ALA A 30 -19.27 -5.09 -9.21
C ALA A 30 -19.01 -3.64 -8.72
N GLY A 31 -17.90 -3.04 -9.19
CA GLY A 31 -17.47 -1.69 -8.82
C GLY A 31 -16.81 -1.56 -7.44
N ALA A 32 -16.50 -2.65 -6.74
CA ALA A 32 -15.66 -2.62 -5.54
C ALA A 32 -14.16 -2.43 -5.88
N ILE A 33 -13.77 -2.76 -7.12
CA ILE A 33 -12.44 -2.53 -7.67
C ILE A 33 -12.63 -1.75 -8.97
N THR A 34 -11.97 -0.60 -9.10
CA THR A 34 -12.17 0.35 -10.20
C THR A 34 -11.10 0.24 -11.27
N ALA A 35 -9.86 -0.01 -10.86
CA ALA A 35 -8.72 -0.07 -11.78
C ALA A 35 -7.70 -1.12 -11.32
N PHE A 36 -6.82 -1.51 -12.24
CA PHE A 36 -5.66 -2.33 -11.94
C PHE A 36 -4.43 -1.80 -12.66
N HIS A 37 -3.25 -2.11 -12.13
CA HIS A 37 -1.96 -1.77 -12.72
C HIS A 37 -0.97 -2.91 -12.46
N VAL A 38 -0.32 -3.39 -13.52
CA VAL A 38 0.72 -4.40 -13.41
C VAL A 38 2.07 -3.72 -13.53
N ALA A 39 2.92 -3.90 -12.51
CA ALA A 39 4.29 -3.37 -12.50
C ALA A 39 5.22 -4.38 -11.88
N PHE A 40 6.40 -4.57 -12.49
CA PHE A 40 7.46 -5.44 -11.96
C PHE A 40 6.99 -6.87 -11.62
N GLY A 41 5.99 -7.39 -12.34
CA GLY A 41 5.41 -8.71 -12.08
C GLY A 41 4.40 -8.78 -10.92
N GLU A 42 3.99 -7.64 -10.36
CA GLU A 42 2.96 -7.55 -9.32
C GLU A 42 1.66 -6.93 -9.84
N LEU A 43 0.52 -7.54 -9.50
CA LEU A 43 -0.81 -7.00 -9.77
C LEU A 43 -1.26 -6.08 -8.63
N ASN A 44 -1.45 -4.80 -8.96
CA ASN A 44 -2.00 -3.80 -8.05
C ASN A 44 -3.44 -3.50 -8.45
N LEU A 45 -4.36 -3.63 -7.52
CA LEU A 45 -5.77 -3.31 -7.66
C LEU A 45 -6.06 -2.01 -6.91
N LEU A 46 -6.93 -1.18 -7.47
CA LEU A 46 -7.36 0.09 -6.90
C LEU A 46 -8.88 0.04 -6.69
N GLY A 47 -9.35 0.52 -5.55
CA GLY A 47 -10.77 0.60 -5.25
C GLY A 47 -11.11 1.75 -4.31
N PRO A 48 -12.41 2.09 -4.19
CA PRO A 48 -12.87 3.12 -3.26
C PRO A 48 -12.88 2.59 -1.81
N SER A 49 -12.62 3.49 -0.85
CA SER A 49 -12.51 3.14 0.57
C SER A 49 -13.80 2.59 1.16
N ASN A 50 -14.95 3.10 0.76
CA ASN A 50 -16.25 2.66 1.25
C ASN A 50 -16.62 1.18 0.91
N ARG A 51 -15.91 0.54 -0.02
CA ARG A 51 -16.21 -0.84 -0.47
C ARG A 51 -15.09 -1.85 -0.19
N VAL A 52 -14.16 -1.52 0.71
CA VAL A 52 -13.04 -2.41 1.10
C VAL A 52 -13.54 -3.80 1.50
N VAL A 53 -14.52 -3.89 2.40
CA VAL A 53 -15.02 -5.18 2.90
C VAL A 53 -15.62 -6.02 1.76
N ALA A 54 -16.37 -5.40 0.84
CA ALA A 54 -16.93 -6.07 -0.32
C ALA A 54 -15.83 -6.57 -1.27
N ALA A 55 -14.82 -5.74 -1.54
CA ALA A 55 -13.68 -6.11 -2.38
C ALA A 55 -12.88 -7.28 -1.78
N LEU A 56 -12.56 -7.21 -0.48
CA LEU A 56 -11.80 -8.26 0.21
C LEU A 56 -12.60 -9.58 0.30
N THR A 57 -13.90 -9.51 0.57
CA THR A 57 -14.78 -10.69 0.58
C THR A 57 -14.84 -11.34 -0.80
N PHE A 58 -14.99 -10.53 -1.86
CA PHE A 58 -14.97 -11.02 -3.24
C PHE A 58 -13.65 -11.71 -3.59
N LEU A 59 -12.51 -11.09 -3.26
CA LEU A 59 -11.19 -11.67 -3.52
C LEU A 59 -10.96 -12.98 -2.74
N ARG A 60 -11.48 -13.07 -1.52
CA ARG A 60 -11.38 -14.27 -0.67
C ARG A 60 -12.26 -15.42 -1.18
N ASP A 61 -13.54 -15.14 -1.46
CA ASP A 61 -14.57 -16.17 -1.66
C ASP A 61 -14.70 -16.62 -3.13
N HIS A 62 -14.21 -15.83 -4.10
CA HIS A 62 -14.32 -16.19 -5.51
C HIS A 62 -13.52 -17.48 -5.83
N PRO A 63 -14.13 -18.49 -6.48
CA PRO A 63 -13.54 -19.82 -6.65
C PRO A 63 -12.26 -19.84 -7.49
N ASP A 64 -12.09 -18.86 -8.38
CA ASP A 64 -10.90 -18.76 -9.25
C ASP A 64 -9.72 -18.03 -8.60
N TYR A 65 -9.98 -17.16 -7.62
CA TYR A 65 -8.97 -16.28 -7.03
C TYR A 65 -8.48 -16.81 -5.67
N ARG A 66 -9.43 -17.08 -4.77
CA ARG A 66 -9.20 -17.69 -3.46
C ARG A 66 -8.06 -17.07 -2.65
N PHE A 67 -8.11 -15.75 -2.45
CA PHE A 67 -7.14 -15.04 -1.61
C PHE A 67 -7.43 -15.27 -0.12
N HIS A 68 -6.98 -16.41 0.40
CA HIS A 68 -7.27 -16.84 1.77
C HIS A 68 -6.46 -16.11 2.84
N GLN A 69 -5.27 -15.60 2.51
CA GLN A 69 -4.33 -15.06 3.48
C GLN A 69 -4.10 -13.57 3.25
N LEU A 70 -4.41 -12.76 4.27
CA LEU A 70 -3.90 -11.41 4.40
C LEU A 70 -2.46 -11.50 4.95
N VAL A 71 -1.50 -11.03 4.16
CA VAL A 71 -0.08 -11.04 4.51
C VAL A 71 0.26 -9.82 5.34
N ASP A 72 -0.23 -8.65 4.92
CA ASP A 72 0.15 -7.36 5.47
C ASP A 72 -0.92 -6.31 5.16
N LEU A 73 -1.02 -5.30 6.02
CA LEU A 73 -1.82 -4.11 5.81
C LEU A 73 -0.99 -2.90 6.26
N THR A 74 -0.72 -2.00 5.31
CA THR A 74 0.14 -0.85 5.53
C THR A 74 -0.51 0.45 5.08
N GLY A 75 -0.23 1.53 5.80
CA GLY A 75 -0.52 2.89 5.35
C GLY A 75 0.68 3.46 4.60
N VAL A 76 0.44 4.30 3.60
CA VAL A 76 1.47 5.12 2.96
C VAL A 76 0.97 6.56 2.89
N ASP A 77 1.81 7.48 3.35
CA ASP A 77 1.50 8.91 3.37
C ASP A 77 2.10 9.63 2.15
N TYR A 78 1.22 10.20 1.33
CA TYR A 78 1.53 11.06 0.18
C TYR A 78 0.96 12.48 0.42
N PRO A 79 1.73 13.38 1.05
CA PRO A 79 1.23 14.70 1.47
C PRO A 79 0.84 15.62 0.30
N GLU A 80 1.33 15.36 -0.91
CA GLU A 80 1.02 16.14 -2.12
C GLU A 80 -0.37 15.84 -2.71
N ARG A 81 -1.04 14.77 -2.26
CA ARG A 81 -2.35 14.33 -2.78
C ARG A 81 -3.48 14.84 -1.88
N GLU A 82 -4.65 15.09 -2.48
CA GLU A 82 -5.87 15.43 -1.74
C GLU A 82 -6.28 14.30 -0.77
N ARG A 83 -6.22 13.05 -1.24
CA ARG A 83 -6.30 11.86 -0.39
C ARG A 83 -4.90 11.46 0.01
N ARG A 84 -4.50 11.92 1.19
CA ARG A 84 -3.16 11.82 1.73
C ARG A 84 -2.70 10.38 1.96
N PHE A 85 -3.59 9.50 2.41
CA PHE A 85 -3.23 8.16 2.85
C PHE A 85 -3.65 7.10 1.84
N ASP A 86 -2.71 6.24 1.44
CA ASP A 86 -3.00 5.00 0.73
C ASP A 86 -2.98 3.84 1.75
N VAL A 87 -4.11 3.17 1.95
CA VAL A 87 -4.19 1.89 2.70
C VAL A 87 -3.96 0.75 1.70
N VAL A 88 -3.00 -0.10 2.01
CA VAL A 88 -2.51 -1.15 1.12
C VAL A 88 -2.67 -2.50 1.79
N TYR A 89 -3.42 -3.40 1.16
CA TYR A 89 -3.64 -4.77 1.59
C TYR A 89 -2.87 -5.73 0.69
N HIS A 90 -2.04 -6.58 1.29
CA HIS A 90 -1.29 -7.60 0.55
C HIS A 90 -1.94 -8.95 0.76
N LEU A 91 -2.40 -9.56 -0.33
CA LEU A 91 -3.15 -10.81 -0.31
C LEU A 91 -2.36 -11.91 -0.99
N LEU A 92 -2.47 -13.11 -0.44
CA LEU A 92 -1.87 -14.34 -0.96
C LEU A 92 -2.93 -15.42 -1.16
N SER A 93 -2.97 -15.99 -2.36
CA SER A 93 -3.72 -17.20 -2.67
C SER A 93 -2.80 -18.40 -2.55
N LEU A 94 -3.01 -19.24 -1.54
CA LEU A 94 -2.22 -20.46 -1.33
C LEU A 94 -2.49 -21.54 -2.39
N VAL A 95 -3.70 -21.56 -2.96
CA VAL A 95 -4.11 -22.58 -3.95
C VAL A 95 -3.50 -22.30 -5.32
N LYS A 96 -3.48 -21.02 -5.72
CA LYS A 96 -2.96 -20.60 -7.04
C LYS A 96 -1.53 -20.06 -6.96
N ASN A 97 -0.99 -19.88 -5.75
CA ASN A 97 0.30 -19.25 -5.49
C ASN A 97 0.45 -17.88 -6.18
N HIS A 98 -0.58 -17.04 -6.05
CA HIS A 98 -0.61 -15.69 -6.60
C HIS A 98 -0.68 -14.65 -5.49
N ARG A 99 0.01 -13.54 -5.71
CA ARG A 99 0.01 -12.37 -4.82
C ARG A 99 -0.64 -11.20 -5.51
N VAL A 100 -1.45 -10.46 -4.76
CA VAL A 100 -2.14 -9.27 -5.23
C VAL A 100 -2.09 -8.21 -4.15
N ARG A 101 -1.95 -6.97 -4.59
CA ARG A 101 -2.00 -5.80 -3.71
C ARG A 101 -3.27 -5.03 -3.99
N PHE A 102 -4.12 -4.84 -2.98
CA PHE A 102 -5.30 -4.00 -3.09
C PHE A 102 -5.02 -2.66 -2.39
N LYS A 103 -5.18 -1.56 -3.11
CA LYS A 103 -4.89 -0.20 -2.64
C LYS A 103 -6.17 0.61 -2.59
N VAL A 104 -6.29 1.39 -1.52
CA VAL A 104 -7.43 2.25 -1.24
C VAL A 104 -6.89 3.60 -0.79
N GLN A 105 -7.50 4.67 -1.28
CA GLN A 105 -7.10 6.02 -0.92
C GLN A 105 -8.08 6.60 0.09
N THR A 106 -7.55 7.23 1.13
CA THR A 106 -8.30 7.88 2.19
C THR A 106 -7.65 9.22 2.57
N ASP A 107 -8.46 10.10 3.13
CA ASP A 107 -8.04 11.34 3.78
C ASP A 107 -7.89 11.10 5.30
N GLU A 108 -7.67 12.18 6.05
CA GLU A 108 -7.52 12.13 7.50
C GLU A 108 -8.84 11.98 8.25
N ASP A 109 -9.93 12.50 7.68
CA ASP A 109 -11.24 12.57 8.33
C ASP A 109 -12.17 11.41 7.97
N SER A 110 -12.01 10.79 6.80
CA SER A 110 -12.86 9.68 6.37
C SER A 110 -12.38 8.38 6.98
N ALA A 111 -13.31 7.71 7.67
CA ALA A 111 -13.06 6.37 8.19
C ALA A 111 -13.12 5.33 7.06
N VAL A 112 -12.22 4.35 7.14
CA VAL A 112 -12.18 3.19 6.25
C VAL A 112 -12.89 2.02 6.95
N PRO A 113 -13.78 1.26 6.28
CA PRO A 113 -14.38 0.07 6.89
C PRO A 113 -13.32 -0.97 7.28
N SER A 114 -13.40 -1.48 8.51
CA SER A 114 -12.50 -2.52 9.03
C SER A 114 -12.63 -3.83 8.24
N ALA A 115 -11.49 -4.46 7.94
CA ALA A 115 -11.35 -5.76 7.31
C ALA A 115 -11.38 -6.94 8.32
N THR A 116 -11.46 -6.66 9.62
CA THR A 116 -11.58 -7.67 10.70
C THR A 116 -12.65 -8.75 10.47
N PRO A 117 -13.88 -8.47 9.96
CA PRO A 117 -14.86 -9.53 9.68
C PRO A 117 -14.47 -10.45 8.53
N VAL A 118 -13.58 -10.02 7.63
CA VAL A 118 -13.10 -10.83 6.50
C VAL A 118 -11.85 -11.60 6.88
N PHE A 119 -10.90 -10.91 7.52
CA PHE A 119 -9.61 -11.43 7.96
C PHE A 119 -9.39 -11.08 9.43
N PRO A 120 -9.49 -12.04 10.37
CA PRO A 120 -9.28 -11.77 11.80
C PRO A 120 -7.89 -11.21 12.13
N VAL A 121 -6.88 -11.53 11.30
CA VAL A 121 -5.51 -11.01 11.46
C VAL A 121 -5.42 -9.49 11.23
N ALA A 122 -6.41 -8.88 10.56
CA ALA A 122 -6.42 -7.44 10.30
C ALA A 122 -6.52 -6.59 11.57
N ASP A 123 -7.01 -7.15 12.69
CA ASP A 123 -7.15 -6.44 13.97
C ASP A 123 -5.84 -5.75 14.42
N TRP A 124 -4.72 -6.47 14.33
CA TRP A 124 -3.43 -5.92 14.77
C TRP A 124 -2.87 -4.90 13.77
N PHE A 125 -3.02 -5.16 12.47
CA PHE A 125 -2.51 -4.26 11.44
C PHE A 125 -3.31 -2.96 11.33
N GLU A 126 -4.63 -3.02 11.53
CA GLU A 126 -5.48 -1.82 11.54
C GLU A 126 -5.15 -0.92 12.74
N ARG A 127 -4.86 -1.52 13.90
CA ARG A 127 -4.36 -0.79 15.07
C ARG A 127 -2.99 -0.17 14.84
N GLU A 128 -2.09 -0.88 14.17
CA GLU A 128 -0.78 -0.35 13.79
C GLU A 128 -0.92 0.84 12.82
N ALA A 129 -1.74 0.70 11.77
CA ALA A 129 -2.01 1.76 10.81
C ALA A 129 -2.66 3.00 11.49
N PHE A 130 -3.54 2.77 12.46
CA PHE A 130 -4.10 3.84 13.30
C PHE A 130 -3.02 4.53 14.15
N ASP A 131 -2.16 3.77 14.82
CA ASP A 131 -1.13 4.35 15.69
C ASP A 131 -0.07 5.14 14.90
N MET A 132 0.39 4.58 13.78
CA MET A 132 1.48 5.13 12.98
C MET A 132 1.07 6.23 12.02
N TYR A 133 -0.10 6.13 11.38
CA TYR A 133 -0.57 7.07 10.36
C TYR A 133 -1.82 7.85 10.78
N GLY A 134 -2.56 7.40 11.79
CA GLY A 134 -3.80 8.04 12.22
C GLY A 134 -5.01 7.73 11.34
N ILE A 135 -4.96 6.62 10.60
CA ILE A 135 -6.07 6.19 9.74
C ILE A 135 -7.15 5.55 10.62
N PHE A 136 -8.37 6.06 10.57
CA PHE A 136 -9.49 5.54 11.34
C PHE A 136 -10.18 4.38 10.62
N PHE A 137 -10.42 3.30 11.36
CA PHE A 137 -11.15 2.13 10.87
C PHE A 137 -12.54 2.01 11.53
N GLU A 138 -13.60 2.08 10.73
CA GLU A 138 -14.98 1.94 11.20
C GLU A 138 -15.34 0.46 11.40
N GLY A 139 -15.98 0.14 12.52
CA GLY A 139 -16.40 -1.23 12.84
C GLY A 139 -15.30 -2.12 13.45
N HIS A 140 -14.14 -1.55 13.79
CA HIS A 140 -13.08 -2.26 14.49
C HIS A 140 -13.46 -2.54 15.97
N PRO A 141 -13.19 -3.76 16.51
CA PRO A 141 -13.58 -4.13 17.87
C PRO A 141 -12.85 -3.37 18.99
N ASP A 142 -11.53 -3.15 18.87
CA ASP A 142 -10.71 -2.43 19.87
C ASP A 142 -9.65 -1.55 19.19
N LEU A 143 -10.05 -0.38 18.66
CA LEU A 143 -9.11 0.52 17.99
C LEU A 143 -8.38 1.40 19.01
N ARG A 144 -7.15 1.01 19.34
CA ARG A 144 -6.25 1.75 20.23
C ARG A 144 -4.79 1.60 19.81
N ARG A 145 -3.96 2.53 20.29
CA ARG A 145 -2.49 2.53 20.13
C ARG A 145 -1.88 1.21 20.59
N ILE A 146 -0.77 0.82 19.98
CA ILE A 146 -0.13 -0.48 20.20
C ILE A 146 1.40 -0.40 20.23
N LEU A 147 2.01 0.43 19.37
CA LEU A 147 3.46 0.58 19.29
C LEU A 147 3.95 1.82 20.06
N THR A 148 3.17 2.91 20.07
CA THR A 148 3.55 4.14 20.75
C THR A 148 3.33 4.07 22.26
N ASP A 149 4.05 4.93 22.98
CA ASP A 149 3.87 5.09 24.41
C ASP A 149 2.43 5.57 24.75
N TYR A 150 1.96 5.26 25.95
CA TYR A 150 0.58 5.50 26.37
C TYR A 150 0.16 6.98 26.30
N GLY A 151 1.09 7.89 26.58
CA GLY A 151 0.88 9.34 26.53
C GLY A 151 1.35 9.99 25.22
N PHE A 152 1.64 9.21 24.18
CA PHE A 152 2.20 9.75 22.95
C PHE A 152 1.18 10.57 22.17
N HIS A 153 1.57 11.79 21.79
CA HIS A 153 0.76 12.68 20.97
C HIS A 153 1.34 12.75 19.56
N GLY A 154 0.49 12.43 18.57
CA GLY A 154 0.86 12.38 17.16
C GLY A 154 0.96 10.97 16.59
N HIS A 155 1.38 10.91 15.32
CA HIS A 155 1.47 9.73 14.48
C HIS A 155 2.86 9.68 13.81
N PRO A 156 3.77 8.78 14.26
CA PRO A 156 5.19 8.86 13.92
C PRO A 156 5.55 8.73 12.43
N LEU A 157 4.80 7.95 11.65
CA LEU A 157 5.16 7.65 10.25
C LEU A 157 4.58 8.66 9.25
N ARG A 158 3.88 9.69 9.73
CA ARG A 158 3.47 10.79 8.88
C ARG A 158 4.69 11.63 8.47
N LYS A 159 4.70 12.11 7.23
CA LYS A 159 5.85 12.84 6.66
C LYS A 159 6.10 14.22 7.26
N ASP A 160 5.12 14.78 7.97
CA ASP A 160 5.20 16.02 8.74
C ASP A 160 5.79 15.82 10.15
N PHE A 161 5.87 14.58 10.65
CA PHE A 161 6.38 14.30 11.99
C PHE A 161 7.92 14.34 12.01
N PRO A 162 8.55 15.04 12.97
CA PRO A 162 10.00 15.13 13.04
C PRO A 162 10.63 13.80 13.47
N MET A 163 11.78 13.46 12.88
CA MET A 163 12.48 12.20 13.17
C MET A 163 12.81 11.99 14.64
N THR A 164 13.09 13.05 15.40
CA THR A 164 13.42 12.99 16.83
C THR A 164 12.18 12.93 17.72
N GLY A 165 11.00 13.20 17.19
CA GLY A 165 9.81 13.51 17.97
C GLY A 165 9.91 14.83 18.73
N TYR A 166 8.91 15.07 19.59
CA TYR A 166 8.78 16.31 20.36
C TYR A 166 9.21 16.18 21.82
N VAL A 167 9.18 14.97 22.37
CA VAL A 167 9.45 14.70 23.80
C VAL A 167 10.57 13.68 23.98
N GLU A 168 11.42 13.92 24.97
CA GLU A 168 12.41 12.98 25.50
C GLU A 168 12.08 12.63 26.95
N VAL A 169 12.60 11.49 27.41
CA VAL A 169 12.39 11.01 28.78
C VAL A 169 13.69 11.07 29.56
N ARG A 170 13.65 11.62 30.77
CA ARG A 170 14.76 11.57 31.73
C ARG A 170 14.29 11.14 33.11
N TYR A 171 15.18 10.51 33.87
CA TYR A 171 14.91 10.27 35.30
C TYR A 171 15.14 11.55 36.09
N ASP A 172 14.20 11.92 36.95
CA ASP A 172 14.32 13.02 37.87
C ASP A 172 14.54 12.49 39.29
N ASP A 173 15.70 12.81 39.88
CA ASP A 173 16.06 12.31 41.22
C ASP A 173 15.27 12.99 42.34
N GLU A 174 14.82 14.24 42.15
CA GLU A 174 14.03 14.95 43.16
C GLU A 174 12.60 14.38 43.25
N LEU A 175 12.00 14.13 42.08
CA LEU A 175 10.66 13.56 41.98
C LEU A 175 10.63 12.02 42.04
N LYS A 176 11.81 11.37 42.01
CA LYS A 176 12.00 9.92 41.95
C LYS A 176 11.17 9.22 40.86
N ARG A 177 10.96 9.89 39.72
CA ARG A 177 10.14 9.38 38.60
C ARG A 177 10.72 9.77 37.24
N VAL A 178 10.26 9.09 36.19
CA VAL A 178 10.56 9.48 34.81
C VAL A 178 9.67 10.66 34.42
N VAL A 179 10.28 11.71 33.86
CA VAL A 179 9.60 12.92 33.38
C VAL A 179 9.78 13.07 31.87
N TYR A 180 8.75 13.61 31.23
CA TYR A 180 8.76 13.95 29.80
C TYR A 180 9.15 15.42 29.65
N GLU A 181 10.17 15.71 28.86
CA GLU A 181 10.62 17.07 28.56
C GLU A 181 10.70 17.28 27.05
N PRO A 182 10.61 18.53 26.55
CA PRO A 182 10.86 18.81 25.14
C PRO A 182 12.27 18.38 24.74
N VAL A 183 12.40 17.76 23.57
CA VAL A 183 13.68 17.25 23.06
C VAL A 183 14.74 18.36 22.98
N LYS A 184 15.93 18.09 23.53
CA LYS A 184 17.09 19.00 23.45
C LYS A 184 18.29 18.27 22.86
N ILE A 185 18.24 18.04 21.54
CA ILE A 185 19.34 17.43 20.78
C ILE A 185 20.20 18.50 20.13
N THR A 186 21.51 18.26 20.07
CA THR A 186 22.50 19.20 19.53
C THR A 186 22.31 19.52 18.05
N GLU A 187 21.92 18.54 17.20
CA GLU A 187 21.33 18.69 15.85
C GLU A 187 21.27 17.32 15.13
N TYR A 188 20.24 17.08 14.30
CA TYR A 188 20.23 15.95 13.35
C TYR A 188 20.80 16.39 12.00
N ARG A 189 21.88 15.74 11.53
CA ARG A 189 22.51 16.06 10.24
C ARG A 189 21.83 15.29 9.11
N ALA A 190 21.00 15.98 8.34
CA ALA A 190 20.41 15.45 7.11
C ALA A 190 21.38 15.64 5.94
N PHE A 191 21.88 14.55 5.37
CA PHE A 191 22.72 14.57 4.17
C PHE A 191 21.85 14.37 2.93
N ASP A 192 22.04 15.21 1.92
CA ASP A 192 21.46 15.00 0.61
C ASP A 192 22.36 14.07 -0.22
N PHE A 193 21.82 12.91 -0.58
CA PHE A 193 22.52 11.92 -1.41
C PHE A 193 22.05 11.94 -2.87
N LEU A 194 21.12 12.83 -3.24
CA LEU A 194 20.61 12.92 -4.59
C LEU A 194 21.68 13.50 -5.52
N SER A 195 21.94 12.77 -6.60
CA SER A 195 22.77 13.28 -7.70
C SER A 195 22.00 14.38 -8.44
N PRO A 196 22.65 15.50 -8.80
CA PRO A 196 22.06 16.53 -9.68
C PRO A 196 21.75 16.02 -11.09
N TRP A 197 22.31 14.87 -11.48
CA TRP A 197 22.14 14.26 -12.80
C TRP A 197 21.10 13.15 -12.76
N GLU A 198 20.19 13.13 -13.73
CA GLU A 198 19.30 11.98 -13.98
C GLU A 198 20.17 10.74 -14.21
N GLY A 199 19.98 9.71 -13.37
CA GLY A 199 20.81 8.50 -13.40
C GLY A 199 20.85 7.89 -14.80
N ALA A 200 22.03 7.51 -15.26
CA ALA A 200 22.13 6.89 -16.58
C ALA A 200 21.30 5.60 -16.61
N LYS A 201 20.50 5.42 -17.66
CA LYS A 201 19.82 4.15 -17.94
C LYS A 201 20.87 3.12 -18.33
N TYR A 202 21.57 2.56 -17.34
CA TYR A 202 22.51 1.48 -17.57
C TYR A 202 21.69 0.24 -17.93
N ALA A 203 21.57 -0.05 -19.22
CA ALA A 203 21.40 -1.43 -19.64
C ALA A 203 22.68 -2.14 -19.22
N LEU A 204 22.63 -2.90 -18.11
CA LEU A 204 23.79 -3.67 -17.67
C LEU A 204 24.18 -4.60 -18.82
N PRO A 205 25.46 -4.64 -19.24
CA PRO A 205 25.91 -5.55 -20.28
C PRO A 205 25.59 -7.00 -19.87
N GLY A 206 24.53 -7.57 -20.45
CA GLY A 206 23.95 -8.86 -20.04
C GLY A 206 22.41 -8.90 -19.96
N ASP A 207 21.75 -7.75 -19.74
CA ASP A 207 20.28 -7.65 -19.68
C ASP A 207 19.58 -7.69 -21.04
N GLU A 208 20.33 -7.63 -22.14
CA GLU A 208 19.83 -7.82 -23.51
C GLU A 208 19.12 -9.19 -23.71
N LYS A 209 19.39 -10.17 -22.83
CA LYS A 209 18.72 -11.48 -22.81
C LYS A 209 17.44 -11.51 -21.98
N ALA A 210 17.25 -10.57 -21.05
CA ALA A 210 16.04 -10.47 -20.24
C ALA A 210 14.88 -9.92 -21.07
N GLU A 211 15.14 -8.91 -21.90
CA GLU A 211 14.15 -8.34 -22.82
C GLU A 211 13.72 -9.35 -23.90
N LYS A 212 14.65 -10.15 -24.44
CA LYS A 212 14.36 -11.15 -25.48
C LYS A 212 13.49 -12.32 -25.01
N ARG A 213 13.44 -12.63 -23.70
CA ARG A 213 12.61 -13.75 -23.19
C ARG A 213 11.12 -13.43 -23.10
N ALA A 214 10.73 -12.16 -23.20
CA ALA A 214 9.33 -11.75 -23.15
C ALA A 214 8.58 -11.92 -24.49
N GLY A 215 9.29 -12.16 -25.60
CA GLY A 215 8.71 -12.25 -26.95
C GLY A 215 8.90 -13.59 -27.66
N ASP A 216 9.40 -14.62 -26.97
CA ASP A 216 9.69 -15.92 -27.60
C ASP A 216 9.11 -17.06 -26.74
N LYS A 217 7.78 -17.21 -26.81
CA LYS A 217 7.04 -18.47 -26.62
C LYS A 217 5.56 -18.32 -26.96
#